data_AF-A0A086PII2-F1
#
_entry.id   AF-A0A086PII2-F1
#
_cell.length_a   1.000
_cell.length_b   1.000
_cell.length_c   1.000
_cell.angle_alpha   90.00
_cell.angle_beta   90.00
_cell.angle_gamma   90.00
#
_symmetry.space_group_name_H-M   'P 1'
#
loop_
_entity.id
_entity.type
_entity.pdbx_description
1 polymer ?
#
loop_
_entity_poly.entity_id
_entity_poly.type
_entity_poly.pdbx_seq_one_letter_code
_entity_poly.pdbx_strand_id
1 'polypeptide(L)'
;QPPHLCRECNIVETAVGALMLTRERRRAAAREAADRIAALELRHSDLVDSFRRGSLGLGVQAGSVLESHRALRQARQDAQQEAKAFQEEEATLQDFIDASYHERERQEHRSHDLHKRRLRNQLAEYALLRAEAALERQRQAATLQRRLMDVLSQALVAEGEEDIRRMRYEEETIRRQLQDLDEERTNPHRGRRKPA
;
A
#
# COMPACT_ATOMS: atom_id res chain seq x y z
N GLN A 1 -1.27 21.80 -13.52
CA GLN A 1 -1.32 20.59 -12.67
C GLN A 1 -1.35 19.38 -13.60
N PRO A 2 -0.47 18.38 -13.44
CA PRO A 2 -0.57 17.14 -14.20
C PRO A 2 -1.88 16.42 -13.81
N PRO A 3 -2.74 16.07 -14.77
CA PRO A 3 -4.13 15.65 -14.49
C PRO A 3 -4.28 14.22 -13.93
N HIS A 4 -3.18 13.50 -13.71
CA HIS A 4 -3.20 12.05 -13.47
C HIS A 4 -2.82 11.63 -12.04
N LEU A 5 -2.47 12.56 -11.16
CA LEU A 5 -1.96 12.24 -9.83
C LEU A 5 -2.92 12.69 -8.73
N CYS A 6 -3.04 11.84 -7.72
CA CYS A 6 -3.72 12.19 -6.48
C CYS A 6 -3.04 13.37 -5.79
N ARG A 7 -3.75 14.14 -4.96
CA ARG A 7 -3.18 15.32 -4.27
C ARG A 7 -1.92 14.97 -3.48
N GLU A 8 -1.94 13.86 -2.74
CA GLU A 8 -0.80 13.38 -1.94
C GLU A 8 0.39 12.96 -2.83
N CYS A 9 0.10 12.28 -3.94
CA CYS A 9 1.07 11.88 -4.96
C CYS A 9 1.78 13.11 -5.54
N ASN A 10 1.01 14.15 -5.88
CA ASN A 10 1.55 15.42 -6.35
C ASN A 10 2.45 16.10 -5.33
N ILE A 11 2.11 16.07 -4.04
CA ILE A 11 2.92 16.69 -2.98
C ILE A 11 4.29 16.00 -2.89
N VAL A 12 4.32 14.66 -2.89
CA VAL A 12 5.59 13.91 -2.85
C VAL A 12 6.42 14.17 -4.11
N GLU A 13 5.80 14.17 -5.30
CA GLU A 13 6.52 14.50 -6.53
C GLU A 13 7.09 15.92 -6.54
N THR A 14 6.34 16.90 -6.00
CA THR A 14 6.87 18.26 -5.86
C THR A 14 8.05 18.32 -4.91
N ALA A 15 8.03 17.55 -3.81
CA ALA A 15 9.16 17.46 -2.89
C ALA A 15 10.38 16.78 -3.53
N VAL A 16 10.18 15.73 -4.33
CA VAL A 16 11.26 15.07 -5.10
C VAL A 16 11.86 16.05 -6.12
N GLY A 17 11.00 16.79 -6.84
CA GLY A 17 11.44 17.84 -7.77
C GLY A 17 12.25 18.93 -7.06
N ALA A 18 11.78 19.40 -5.90
CA ALA A 18 12.50 20.37 -5.07
C ALA A 18 13.86 19.81 -4.62
N LEU A 19 13.93 18.57 -4.16
CA LEU A 19 15.18 17.93 -3.72
C LEU A 19 16.22 17.86 -4.85
N MET A 20 15.78 17.50 -6.06
CA MET A 20 16.66 17.44 -7.23
C MET A 20 17.20 18.84 -7.58
N LEU A 21 16.33 19.85 -7.58
CA LEU A 21 16.73 21.24 -7.82
C LEU A 21 17.68 21.76 -6.74
N THR A 22 17.47 21.45 -5.47
CA THR A 22 18.37 21.82 -4.37
C THR A 22 19.74 21.17 -4.54
N ARG A 23 19.80 19.90 -4.94
CA ARG A 23 21.07 19.21 -5.24
C ARG A 23 21.82 19.84 -6.41
N GLU A 24 21.11 20.26 -7.45
CA GLU A 24 21.69 20.98 -8.58
C GLU A 24 22.27 22.33 -8.15
N ARG A 25 21.51 23.11 -7.38
CA ARG A 25 21.95 24.40 -6.82
C ARG A 25 23.17 24.22 -5.92
N ARG A 26 23.18 23.22 -5.04
CA ARG A 26 24.33 22.90 -4.18
C ARG A 26 25.58 22.60 -5.02
N ARG A 27 25.46 21.81 -6.08
CA ARG A 27 26.59 21.49 -6.97
C ARG A 27 27.10 22.73 -7.71
N ALA A 28 26.21 23.59 -8.17
CA ALA A 28 26.56 24.85 -8.81
C ALA A 28 27.28 25.79 -7.82
N ALA A 29 26.70 26.02 -6.65
CA ALA A 29 27.28 26.85 -5.59
C ALA A 29 28.64 26.32 -5.13
N ALA A 30 28.80 25.00 -5.00
CA ALA A 30 30.09 24.39 -4.65
C ALA A 30 31.18 24.65 -5.71
N ARG A 31 30.83 24.65 -7.00
CA ARG A 31 31.76 24.99 -8.09
C ARG A 31 32.12 26.47 -8.05
N GLU A 32 31.13 27.35 -7.94
CA GLU A 32 31.34 28.79 -7.85
C GLU A 32 32.17 29.19 -6.62
N ALA A 33 31.94 28.54 -5.47
CA ALA A 33 32.74 28.72 -4.27
C ALA A 33 34.18 28.25 -4.48
N ALA A 34 34.38 27.08 -5.10
CA ALA A 34 35.72 26.56 -5.40
C ALA A 34 36.49 27.50 -6.34
N ASP A 35 35.87 27.99 -7.41
CA ASP A 35 36.49 28.92 -8.36
C ASP A 35 36.86 30.26 -7.69
N ARG A 36 35.95 30.80 -6.85
CA ARG A 36 36.21 32.02 -6.06
C ARG A 36 37.39 31.83 -5.11
N ILE A 37 37.43 30.71 -4.38
CA ILE A 37 38.51 30.40 -3.44
C ILE A 37 39.84 30.24 -4.18
N ALA A 38 39.86 29.49 -5.29
CA ALA A 38 41.07 29.30 -6.10
C ALA A 38 41.63 30.62 -6.64
N ALA A 39 40.77 31.52 -7.12
CA ALA A 39 41.17 32.85 -7.57
C ALA A 39 41.76 33.71 -6.43
N LEU A 40 41.19 33.62 -5.22
CA LEU A 40 41.71 34.30 -4.05
C LEU A 40 43.05 33.68 -3.57
N GLU A 41 43.21 32.36 -3.70
CA GLU A 41 44.44 31.65 -3.33
C GLU A 41 45.60 32.06 -4.24
N LEU A 42 45.37 32.14 -5.55
CA LEU A 42 46.33 32.64 -6.52
C LEU A 42 46.77 34.07 -6.18
N ARG A 43 45.81 34.99 -6.00
CA ARG A 43 46.10 36.39 -5.62
C ARG A 43 46.88 36.50 -4.32
N HIS A 44 46.52 35.70 -3.32
CA HIS A 44 47.25 35.68 -2.05
C HIS A 44 48.67 35.16 -2.22
N SER A 45 48.88 34.12 -3.02
CA SER A 45 50.21 33.59 -3.31
C SER A 45 51.10 34.62 -4.00
N ASP A 46 50.59 35.36 -4.99
CA ASP A 46 51.32 36.43 -5.68
C ASP A 46 51.69 37.58 -4.73
N LEU A 47 50.79 37.96 -3.82
CA LEU A 47 51.05 38.98 -2.79
C LEU A 47 52.11 38.53 -1.78
N VAL A 48 52.07 37.27 -1.35
CA VAL A 48 53.08 36.71 -0.45
C VAL A 48 54.45 36.64 -1.13
N ASP A 49 54.50 36.22 -2.39
CA ASP A 49 55.73 36.10 -3.16
C ASP A 49 56.38 37.45 -3.47
N SER A 50 55.58 38.47 -3.78
CA SER A 50 56.08 39.84 -3.98
C SER A 50 56.59 40.45 -2.66
N PHE A 51 55.86 40.27 -1.56
CA PHE A 51 56.30 40.70 -0.23
C PHE A 51 57.64 40.05 0.17
N ARG A 52 57.79 38.73 -0.06
CA ARG A 52 59.04 38.00 0.23
C ARG A 52 60.25 38.48 -0.57
N ARG A 53 60.03 38.92 -1.81
CA ARG A 53 61.11 39.41 -2.70
C ARG A 53 61.51 40.87 -2.41
N GLY A 54 60.84 41.55 -1.47
CA GLY A 54 61.15 42.93 -1.09
C GLY A 54 60.96 43.93 -2.23
N SER A 55 60.14 43.60 -3.23
CA SER A 55 60.03 44.37 -4.47
C SER A 55 59.25 45.69 -4.32
N LEU A 56 58.62 45.96 -3.17
CA LEU A 56 57.74 47.10 -2.90
C LEU A 56 57.71 47.42 -1.38
N GLY A 57 57.40 48.68 -1.01
CA GLY A 57 57.60 49.23 0.34
C GLY A 57 56.87 48.50 1.50
N LEU A 58 57.58 48.29 2.61
CA LEU A 58 57.23 47.40 3.74
C LEU A 58 55.87 47.64 4.41
N GLY A 59 55.39 48.89 4.51
CA GLY A 59 54.19 49.22 5.29
C GLY A 59 52.87 48.94 4.59
N VAL A 60 52.75 49.24 3.29
CA VAL A 60 51.49 49.12 2.53
C VAL A 60 51.23 47.66 2.12
N GLN A 61 52.28 46.85 1.94
CA GLN A 61 52.15 45.47 1.49
C GLN A 61 51.87 44.45 2.60
N ALA A 62 52.34 44.69 3.83
CA ALA A 62 51.98 43.83 4.95
C ALA A 62 50.46 43.87 5.22
N GLY A 63 49.83 45.04 5.03
CA GLY A 63 48.38 45.20 5.11
C GLY A 63 47.63 44.39 4.04
N SER A 64 48.06 44.46 2.78
CA SER A 64 47.39 43.75 1.67
C SER A 64 47.51 42.22 1.76
N VAL A 65 48.62 41.69 2.28
CA VAL A 65 48.77 40.25 2.57
C VAL A 65 47.80 39.80 3.67
N LEU A 66 47.64 40.60 4.73
CA LEU A 66 46.69 40.30 5.81
C LEU A 66 45.24 40.40 5.34
N GLU A 67 44.90 41.40 4.52
CA GLU A 67 43.58 41.57 3.93
C GLU A 67 43.20 40.41 3.00
N SER A 68 44.11 40.01 2.11
CA SER A 68 43.88 38.85 1.22
C SER A 68 43.70 37.54 1.99
N HIS A 69 44.46 37.33 3.06
CA HIS A 69 44.28 36.17 3.93
C HIS A 69 42.94 36.21 4.69
N ARG A 70 42.49 37.38 5.16
CA ARG A 70 41.16 37.53 5.78
C ARG A 70 40.05 37.23 4.76
N ALA A 71 40.15 37.76 3.55
CA ALA A 71 39.20 37.50 2.47
C ALA A 71 39.13 35.99 2.12
N LEU A 72 40.28 35.31 2.07
CA LEU A 72 40.34 33.85 1.88
C LEU A 72 39.64 33.06 2.99
N ARG A 73 39.89 33.43 4.25
CA ARG A 73 39.24 32.78 5.39
C ARG A 73 37.73 32.99 5.36
N GLN A 74 37.29 34.20 5.05
CA GLN A 74 35.89 34.53 4.95
C GLN A 74 35.23 33.75 3.80
N ALA A 75 35.80 33.74 2.60
CA ALA A 75 35.27 32.97 1.47
C ALA A 75 35.14 31.47 1.77
N ARG A 76 36.08 30.89 2.51
CA ARG A 76 36.00 29.49 2.97
C ARG A 76 34.91 29.28 4.01
N GLN A 77 34.72 30.22 4.94
CA GLN A 77 33.65 30.16 5.94
C GLN A 77 32.27 30.28 5.28
N ASP A 78 32.11 31.23 4.37
CA ASP A 78 30.87 31.45 3.63
C ASP A 78 30.50 30.21 2.81
N ALA A 79 31.46 29.63 2.09
CA ALA A 79 31.27 28.38 1.33
C ALA A 79 30.84 27.20 2.23
N GLN A 80 31.41 27.10 3.45
CA GLN A 80 31.03 26.07 4.41
C GLN A 80 29.62 26.29 4.96
N GLN A 81 29.23 27.54 5.24
CA GLN A 81 27.88 27.86 5.72
C GLN A 81 26.83 27.60 4.65
N GLU A 82 27.10 28.00 3.41
CA GLU A 82 26.23 27.75 2.26
C GLU A 82 26.08 26.25 2.00
N ALA A 83 27.17 25.47 2.08
CA ALA A 83 27.11 24.02 1.96
C ALA A 83 26.27 23.37 3.06
N LYS A 84 26.34 23.85 4.31
CA LYS A 84 25.52 23.37 5.42
C LYS A 84 24.04 23.69 5.21
N ALA A 85 23.70 24.90 4.78
CA ALA A 85 22.32 25.29 4.49
C ALA A 85 21.69 24.36 3.43
N PHE A 86 22.41 24.10 2.33
CA PHE A 86 21.94 23.14 1.32
C PHE A 86 21.80 21.71 1.87
N GLN A 87 22.70 21.26 2.75
CA GLN A 87 22.58 19.94 3.37
C GLN A 87 21.36 19.83 4.29
N GLU A 88 21.04 20.87 5.05
CA GLU A 88 19.86 20.94 5.90
C GLU A 88 18.57 20.96 5.06
N GLU A 89 18.52 21.75 3.98
CA GLU A 89 17.41 21.74 3.03
C GLU A 89 17.23 20.38 2.35
N GLU A 90 18.31 19.73 1.91
CA GLU A 90 18.25 18.39 1.33
C GLU A 90 17.75 17.35 2.35
N ALA A 91 18.22 17.42 3.60
CA ALA A 91 17.81 16.51 4.67
C ALA A 91 16.32 16.66 4.99
N THR A 92 15.83 17.89 5.15
CA THR A 92 14.40 18.13 5.43
C THR A 92 13.48 17.65 4.31
N LEU A 93 13.88 17.83 3.05
CA LEU A 93 13.13 17.30 1.90
C LEU A 93 13.16 15.78 1.84
N GLN A 94 14.32 15.17 2.12
CA GLN A 94 14.47 13.72 2.18
C GLN A 94 13.63 13.10 3.30
N ASP A 95 13.69 13.67 4.50
CA ASP A 95 12.89 13.24 5.66
C ASP A 95 11.39 13.31 5.38
N PHE A 96 10.94 14.38 4.70
CA PHE A 96 9.55 14.51 4.28
C PHE A 96 9.13 13.41 3.29
N ILE A 97 9.98 13.11 2.29
CA ILE A 97 9.72 12.06 1.30
C ILE A 97 9.64 10.69 1.99
N ASP A 98 10.59 10.38 2.86
CA ASP A 98 10.67 9.10 3.56
C ASP A 98 9.49 8.92 4.52
N ALA A 99 9.12 9.97 5.26
CA ALA A 99 7.93 9.96 6.12
C ALA A 99 6.64 9.70 5.32
N SER A 100 6.50 10.37 4.17
CA SER A 100 5.33 10.19 3.28
C SER A 100 5.25 8.77 2.73
N TYR A 101 6.40 8.18 2.35
CA TYR A 101 6.47 6.80 1.89
C TYR A 101 6.04 5.82 2.98
N HIS A 102 6.59 5.94 4.18
CA HIS A 102 6.26 5.06 5.31
C HIS A 102 4.82 5.21 5.78
N GLU A 103 4.25 6.42 5.73
CA GLU A 103 2.84 6.63 6.05
C GLU A 103 1.94 5.87 5.06
N ARG A 104 2.21 6.00 3.76
CA ARG A 104 1.46 5.30 2.73
C ARG A 104 1.57 3.79 2.87
N GLU A 105 2.77 3.27 3.10
CA GLU A 105 2.99 1.84 3.34
C GLU A 105 2.16 1.34 4.53
N ARG A 106 2.13 2.08 5.65
CA ARG A 106 1.30 1.73 6.81
C ARG A 106 -0.18 1.74 6.50
N GLN A 107 -0.66 2.71 5.72
CA GLN A 107 -2.07 2.79 5.31
C GLN A 107 -2.46 1.61 4.41
N GLU A 108 -1.61 1.24 3.46
CA GLU A 108 -1.80 0.09 2.57
C GLU A 108 -1.88 -1.21 3.39
N HIS A 109 -0.97 -1.44 4.34
CA HIS A 109 -1.01 -2.59 5.24
C HIS A 109 -2.31 -2.66 6.06
N ARG A 110 -2.74 -1.54 6.66
CA ARG A 110 -3.99 -1.48 7.44
C ARG A 110 -5.20 -1.79 6.56
N SER A 111 -5.25 -1.23 5.36
CA SER A 111 -6.35 -1.47 4.42
C SER A 111 -6.39 -2.94 4.00
N HIS A 112 -5.24 -3.54 3.68
CA HIS A 112 -5.12 -4.93 3.30
C HIS A 112 -5.59 -5.87 4.43
N ASP A 113 -5.18 -5.60 5.67
CA ASP A 113 -5.61 -6.37 6.84
C ASP A 113 -7.13 -6.30 7.07
N LEU A 114 -7.73 -5.12 6.89
CA LEU A 114 -9.18 -4.96 6.94
C LEU A 114 -9.89 -5.77 5.85
N HIS A 115 -9.40 -5.73 4.62
CA HIS A 115 -9.97 -6.53 3.52
C HIS A 115 -9.83 -8.03 3.78
N LYS A 116 -8.68 -8.48 4.29
CA LYS A 116 -8.45 -9.88 4.68
C LYS A 116 -9.42 -10.33 5.77
N ARG A 117 -9.70 -9.49 6.78
CA ARG A 117 -10.70 -9.78 7.82
C ARG A 117 -12.11 -9.84 7.25
N ARG A 118 -12.49 -8.89 6.39
CA ARG A 118 -13.80 -8.88 5.72
C ARG A 118 -14.01 -10.12 4.86
N LEU A 119 -13.00 -10.52 4.08
CA LEU A 119 -13.06 -11.74 3.28
C LEU A 119 -13.23 -12.99 4.15
N ARG A 120 -12.51 -13.08 5.27
CA ARG A 120 -12.68 -14.18 6.23
C ARG A 120 -14.10 -14.23 6.79
N ASN A 121 -14.68 -13.08 7.14
CA ASN A 121 -16.05 -13.00 7.64
C ASN A 121 -17.06 -13.42 6.55
N GLN A 122 -16.92 -12.93 5.32
CA GLN A 122 -17.79 -13.31 4.20
C GLN A 122 -17.71 -14.82 3.90
N LEU A 123 -16.51 -15.41 3.96
CA LEU A 123 -16.34 -16.85 3.80
C LEU A 123 -16.99 -17.63 4.95
N ALA A 124 -16.89 -17.14 6.18
CA ALA A 124 -17.55 -17.75 7.34
C ALA A 124 -19.08 -17.65 7.25
N GLU A 125 -19.62 -16.49 6.90
CA GLU A 125 -21.06 -16.26 6.66
C GLU A 125 -21.57 -17.17 5.54
N TYR A 126 -20.84 -17.29 4.43
CA TYR A 126 -21.21 -18.20 3.35
C TYR A 126 -21.18 -19.67 3.81
N ALA A 127 -20.18 -20.07 4.60
CA ALA A 127 -20.10 -21.42 5.16
C ALA A 127 -21.27 -21.72 6.12
N LEU A 128 -21.66 -20.74 6.95
CA LEU A 128 -22.83 -20.83 7.83
C LEU A 128 -24.12 -21.02 7.03
N LEU A 129 -24.37 -20.17 6.03
CA LEU A 129 -25.54 -20.31 5.15
C LEU A 129 -25.60 -21.68 4.47
N ARG A 130 -24.45 -22.21 4.06
CA ARG A 130 -24.37 -23.55 3.45
C ARG A 130 -24.66 -24.66 4.46
N ALA A 131 -24.22 -24.50 5.71
CA ALA A 131 -24.50 -25.44 6.79
C ALA A 131 -25.97 -25.39 7.21
N GLU A 132 -26.56 -24.20 7.33
CA GLU A 132 -27.99 -24.01 7.61
C GLU A 132 -28.87 -24.66 6.53
N ALA A 133 -28.58 -24.40 5.25
CA ALA A 133 -29.28 -25.05 4.14
C ALA A 133 -29.10 -26.58 4.12
N ALA A 134 -27.97 -27.10 4.60
CA ALA A 134 -27.78 -28.55 4.76
C ALA A 134 -28.61 -29.11 5.92
N LEU A 135 -28.68 -28.40 7.04
CA LEU A 135 -29.49 -28.78 8.20
C LEU A 135 -30.99 -28.74 7.88
N GLU A 136 -31.46 -27.74 7.14
CA GLU A 136 -32.86 -27.65 6.70
C GLU A 136 -33.24 -28.83 5.81
N ARG A 137 -32.39 -29.20 4.85
CA ARG A 137 -32.60 -30.39 4.01
C ARG A 137 -32.64 -31.67 4.84
N GLN A 138 -31.77 -31.82 5.84
CA GLN A 138 -31.81 -32.97 6.74
C GLN A 138 -33.11 -33.01 7.57
N ARG A 139 -33.60 -31.85 8.04
CA ARG A 139 -34.89 -31.76 8.75
C ARG A 139 -36.05 -32.16 7.85
N GLN A 140 -36.08 -31.67 6.61
CA GLN A 140 -37.10 -32.04 5.61
C GLN A 140 -37.08 -33.53 5.32
N ALA A 141 -35.90 -34.11 5.07
CA ALA A 141 -35.75 -35.55 4.85
C ALA A 141 -36.24 -36.36 6.06
N ALA A 142 -35.89 -35.96 7.28
CA ALA A 142 -36.35 -36.63 8.49
C ALA A 142 -37.89 -36.54 8.67
N THR A 143 -38.51 -35.42 8.32
CA THR A 143 -39.99 -35.29 8.36
C THR A 143 -40.67 -36.17 7.32
N LEU A 144 -40.13 -36.24 6.09
CA LEU A 144 -40.65 -37.11 5.04
C LEU A 144 -40.46 -38.59 5.39
N GLN A 145 -39.34 -38.98 5.99
CA GLN A 145 -39.11 -40.35 6.46
C GLN A 145 -40.12 -40.76 7.54
N ARG A 146 -40.43 -39.88 8.50
CA ARG A 146 -41.48 -40.16 9.49
C ARG A 146 -42.84 -40.34 8.82
N ARG A 147 -43.21 -39.42 7.93
CA ARG A 147 -44.48 -39.51 7.17
C ARG A 147 -44.56 -40.79 6.33
N LEU A 148 -43.46 -41.22 5.73
CA LEU A 148 -43.39 -42.48 4.99
C LEU A 148 -43.69 -43.67 5.91
N MET A 149 -43.09 -43.71 7.10
CA MET A 149 -43.38 -44.75 8.09
C MET A 149 -44.84 -44.75 8.53
N ASP A 150 -45.43 -43.57 8.72
CA ASP A 150 -46.85 -43.43 9.07
C ASP A 150 -47.75 -43.98 7.95
N VAL A 151 -47.53 -43.60 6.69
CA VAL A 151 -48.28 -44.12 5.53
C VAL A 151 -48.13 -45.64 5.40
N LEU A 152 -46.92 -46.17 5.55
CA LEU A 152 -46.66 -47.60 5.51
C LEU A 152 -47.38 -48.35 6.63
N SER A 153 -47.40 -47.81 7.84
CA SER A 153 -48.11 -48.41 8.98
C SER A 153 -49.63 -48.40 8.81
N GLN A 154 -50.19 -47.33 8.25
CA GLN A 154 -51.61 -47.24 7.90
C GLN A 154 -51.99 -48.24 6.80
N ALA A 155 -51.11 -48.45 5.81
CA ALA A 155 -51.34 -49.39 4.72
C ALA A 155 -51.40 -50.84 5.18
N LEU A 156 -50.73 -51.19 6.29
CA LEU A 156 -50.77 -52.54 6.88
C LEU A 156 -52.13 -52.90 7.49
N VAL A 157 -52.91 -51.91 7.91
CA VAL A 157 -54.21 -52.09 8.61
C VAL A 157 -55.39 -51.71 7.71
N ALA A 158 -55.14 -51.29 6.47
CA ALA A 158 -56.18 -50.87 5.53
C ALA A 158 -56.93 -52.07 4.94
N GLU A 159 -58.26 -52.05 5.01
CA GLU A 159 -59.13 -53.12 4.47
C GLU A 159 -59.73 -52.77 3.10
N GLY A 160 -59.75 -51.49 2.71
CA GLY A 160 -60.33 -51.02 1.45
C GLY A 160 -59.34 -50.87 0.30
N GLU A 161 -59.67 -51.41 -0.88
CA GLU A 161 -58.82 -51.27 -2.08
C GLU A 161 -58.53 -49.81 -2.48
N GLU A 162 -59.50 -48.91 -2.30
CA GLU A 162 -59.34 -47.50 -2.63
C GLU A 162 -58.36 -46.80 -1.67
N ASP A 163 -58.41 -47.13 -0.39
CA ASP A 163 -57.49 -46.60 0.63
C ASP A 163 -56.07 -47.11 0.40
N ILE A 164 -55.92 -48.40 0.07
CA ILE A 164 -54.62 -48.98 -0.29
C ILE A 164 -54.03 -48.29 -1.52
N ARG A 165 -54.84 -47.99 -2.56
CA ARG A 165 -54.38 -47.27 -3.76
C ARG A 165 -53.94 -45.84 -3.44
N ARG A 166 -54.69 -45.12 -2.60
CA ARG A 166 -54.31 -43.77 -2.15
C ARG A 166 -53.00 -43.77 -1.37
N MET A 167 -52.84 -44.69 -0.43
CA MET A 167 -51.61 -44.80 0.37
C MET A 167 -50.39 -45.15 -0.48
N ARG A 168 -50.52 -46.03 -1.48
CA ARG A 168 -49.42 -46.33 -2.44
C ARG A 168 -49.00 -45.10 -3.26
N TYR A 169 -49.97 -44.28 -3.69
CA TYR A 169 -49.65 -43.05 -4.40
C TYR A 169 -48.93 -42.03 -3.50
N GLU A 170 -49.37 -41.88 -2.25
CA GLU A 170 -48.69 -41.04 -1.27
C GLU A 170 -47.28 -41.55 -0.96
N GLU A 171 -47.10 -42.86 -0.80
CA GLU A 171 -45.81 -43.52 -0.61
C GLU A 171 -44.84 -43.21 -1.77
N GLU A 172 -45.28 -43.42 -3.02
CA GLU A 172 -44.47 -43.11 -4.20
C GLU A 172 -44.11 -41.62 -4.27
N THR A 173 -45.04 -40.74 -3.90
CA THR A 173 -44.81 -39.29 -3.87
C THR A 173 -43.73 -38.92 -2.85
N ILE A 174 -43.82 -39.46 -1.63
CA ILE A 174 -42.83 -39.21 -0.56
C ILE A 174 -41.47 -39.79 -0.93
N ARG A 175 -41.42 -40.99 -1.55
CA ARG A 175 -40.17 -41.60 -2.02
C ARG A 175 -39.48 -40.75 -3.10
N ARG A 176 -40.23 -40.18 -4.05
CA ARG A 176 -39.67 -39.25 -5.06
C ARG A 176 -39.11 -37.99 -4.41
N GLN A 177 -39.83 -37.39 -3.47
CA GLN A 177 -39.35 -36.21 -2.73
C GLN A 177 -38.06 -36.48 -1.94
N LEU A 178 -37.92 -37.67 -1.35
CA LEU A 178 -36.68 -38.08 -0.69
C LEU A 178 -35.53 -38.28 -1.68
N GLN A 179 -35.81 -38.85 -2.86
CA GLN A 179 -34.82 -38.98 -3.93
C GLN A 179 -34.34 -37.61 -4.43
N ASP A 180 -35.26 -36.66 -4.65
CA ASP A 180 -34.92 -35.30 -5.08
C ASP A 180 -33.99 -34.60 -4.07
N LEU A 181 -34.27 -34.73 -2.77
CA LEU A 181 -33.42 -34.17 -1.70
C LEU A 181 -32.02 -34.81 -1.65
N ASP A 182 -31.91 -36.12 -1.89
CA ASP A 182 -30.63 -36.82 -1.94
C ASP A 182 -29.83 -36.49 -3.21
N GLU A 183 -30.49 -36.26 -4.34
CA GLU A 183 -29.86 -35.78 -5.57
C GLU A 183 -29.29 -34.35 -5.40
N GLU A 184 -30.02 -33.45 -4.75
CA GLU A 184 -29.51 -32.11 -4.42
C GLU A 184 -28.34 -32.12 -3.44
N ARG A 185 -28.29 -33.11 -2.54
CA ARG A 185 -27.19 -33.31 -1.59
C ARG A 185 -25.93 -33.81 -2.29
N THR A 186 -26.07 -34.80 -3.18
CA THR A 186 -24.95 -35.42 -3.89
C THR A 186 -24.43 -34.56 -5.04
N ASN A 187 -25.30 -33.78 -5.70
CA ASN A 187 -24.97 -32.98 -6.88
C ASN A 187 -25.49 -31.53 -6.81
N PRO A 188 -25.00 -30.69 -5.88
CA PRO A 188 -25.49 -29.32 -5.69
C PRO A 188 -25.29 -28.37 -6.89
N HIS A 189 -24.49 -28.76 -7.90
CA HIS A 189 -24.21 -27.97 -9.10
C HIS A 189 -25.05 -28.36 -10.33
N ARG A 190 -25.75 -29.51 -10.32
CA ARG A 190 -26.56 -29.95 -11.48
C ARG A 190 -27.86 -29.15 -11.63
N GLY A 191 -28.54 -28.82 -10.52
CA GLY A 191 -29.81 -28.07 -10.55
C GLY A 191 -29.71 -26.57 -10.81
N ARG A 192 -28.50 -25.97 -10.75
CA ARG A 192 -28.28 -24.52 -10.98
C ARG A 192 -27.90 -24.15 -12.41
N ARG A 193 -27.69 -25.12 -13.29
CA ARG A 193 -27.56 -24.83 -14.72
C ARG A 193 -28.94 -24.48 -15.25
N LYS A 194 -29.19 -23.20 -15.54
CA LYS A 194 -30.29 -22.84 -16.44
C LYS A 194 -30.08 -23.62 -17.75
N PRO A 195 -31.11 -24.30 -18.29
CA PRO A 195 -31.02 -24.77 -19.67
C PRO A 195 -30.75 -23.56 -20.58
N ALA A 196 -29.88 -23.78 -21.57
CA ALA A 196 -29.47 -22.76 -22.54
C ALA A 196 -30.66 -22.16 -23.29
#